data_AF-A0A651H0C6-F1
#
_entry.id   AF-A0A651H0C6-F1
#
_cell.length_a   1.000
_cell.length_b   1.000
_cell.length_c   1.000
_cell.angle_alpha   90.00
_cell.angle_beta   90.00
_cell.angle_gamma   90.00
#
_symmetry.space_group_name_H-M   'P 1'
#
loop_
_entity.id
_entity.type
_entity.pdbx_description
1 polymer ?
#
loop_
_entity_poly.entity_id
_entity_poly.type
_entity_poly.pdbx_seq_one_letter_code
_entity_poly.pdbx_strand_id
1 'polypeptide(L)'
;MPIVTEAELREQLGVPRRGAVLRVPVGARLTPAADDLVRTWDLQLTEHAGVVPPAGVATGREPPPAGGGPGGGAARLRTDQAWDRPGRFPVALEGEIPTCLTCGSAVRDKPSHLTQLDAHHFAPKTDARIRLRGRLDTLQALTLAVGARARAEGHAETAGHLDTLAAYCRELLAAEYHGRAPGEIALAGLDEETIHHASHHPEEAVGLPHLVPDATHPETLHWLNLLRCQVREAEVLVLDAYPPDRDDTEVARGLSRAVNRLSSAVYVLELRLAAATRGGER
;
A
#
# COMPACT_ATOMS: atom_id res chain seq x y z
N MET A 1 28.04 0.44 23.23
CA MET A 1 28.65 0.84 21.93
C MET A 1 27.77 1.92 21.34
N PRO A 2 28.33 3.06 20.89
CA PRO A 2 27.54 4.11 20.26
C PRO A 2 26.93 3.60 18.95
N ILE A 3 25.67 3.94 18.69
CA ILE A 3 24.98 3.63 17.44
C ILE A 3 24.92 4.93 16.64
N VAL A 4 25.34 4.88 15.38
CA VAL A 4 25.27 6.01 14.46
C VAL A 4 24.16 5.76 13.43
N THR A 5 23.24 6.71 13.35
CA THR A 5 22.06 6.70 12.49
C THR A 5 22.32 7.44 11.18
N GLU A 6 21.51 7.15 10.18
CA GLU A 6 21.54 7.84 8.89
C GLU A 6 21.32 9.35 9.04
N ALA A 7 20.46 9.77 9.98
CA ALA A 7 20.16 11.16 10.26
C ALA A 7 21.40 11.93 10.72
N GLU A 8 22.18 11.35 11.64
CA GLU A 8 23.42 11.95 12.16
C GLU A 8 24.49 12.07 11.07
N LEU A 9 24.59 11.11 10.15
CA LEU A 9 25.50 11.20 9.00
C LEU A 9 25.04 12.25 7.99
N ARG A 10 23.73 12.37 7.74
CA ARG A 10 23.17 13.39 6.82
C ARG A 10 23.36 14.81 7.35
N GLU A 11 23.22 15.01 8.65
CA GLU A 11 23.47 16.30 9.28
C GLU A 11 24.92 16.74 9.10
N GLN A 12 25.88 15.81 9.25
CA GLN A 12 27.30 16.09 8.98
C GLN A 12 27.60 16.29 7.48
N LEU A 13 26.95 15.53 6.60
CA LEU A 13 27.18 15.58 5.15
C LEU A 13 26.61 16.86 4.52
N GLY A 14 25.46 17.33 4.99
CA GLY A 14 24.75 18.47 4.42
C GLY A 14 24.34 18.22 2.96
N VAL A 15 24.98 18.94 2.02
CA VAL A 15 24.74 18.75 0.58
C VAL A 15 25.47 17.49 0.11
N PRO A 16 24.79 16.52 -0.56
CA PRO A 16 25.40 15.25 -0.94
C PRO A 16 26.61 15.41 -1.86
N ARG A 17 27.77 14.91 -1.42
CA ARG A 17 29.03 14.93 -2.16
C ARG A 17 29.71 13.57 -2.05
N ARG A 18 30.11 13.00 -3.18
CA ARG A 18 30.83 11.71 -3.20
C ARG A 18 32.23 11.86 -2.60
N GLY A 19 32.70 10.86 -1.85
CA GLY A 19 34.03 10.89 -1.26
C GLY A 19 34.16 11.79 -0.02
N ALA A 20 33.05 12.31 0.52
CA ALA A 20 33.10 13.18 1.68
C ALA A 20 33.53 12.42 2.94
N VAL A 21 34.30 13.09 3.80
CA VAL A 21 34.84 12.50 5.03
C VAL A 21 33.93 12.86 6.21
N LEU A 22 33.36 11.85 6.88
CA LEU A 22 32.46 12.01 8.03
C LEU A 22 33.10 11.45 9.30
N ARG A 23 32.69 11.98 10.46
CA ARG A 23 33.27 11.60 11.76
C ARG A 23 32.33 10.69 12.54
N VAL A 24 32.84 9.54 12.95
CA VAL A 24 32.12 8.57 13.79
C VAL A 24 32.86 8.31 15.09
N PRO A 25 32.17 8.07 16.22
CA PRO A 25 32.83 7.69 17.47
C PRO A 25 33.60 6.36 17.32
N VAL A 26 34.73 6.21 18.01
CA VAL A 26 35.49 4.94 18.02
C VAL A 26 34.59 3.78 18.46
N GLY A 27 34.56 2.71 17.66
CA GLY A 27 33.77 1.51 17.94
C GLY A 27 32.25 1.69 17.77
N ALA A 28 31.82 2.69 17.00
CA ALA A 28 30.41 2.88 16.67
C ALA A 28 29.90 1.79 15.72
N ARG A 29 28.66 1.35 15.93
CA ARG A 29 27.93 0.52 14.95
C ARG A 29 27.01 1.42 14.12
N LEU A 30 27.04 1.25 12.81
CA LEU A 30 26.11 1.91 11.91
C LEU A 30 24.76 1.18 11.92
N THR A 31 23.67 1.94 11.87
CA THR A 31 22.37 1.40 11.46
C THR A 31 22.43 0.94 9.98
N PRO A 32 21.57 0.02 9.54
CA PRO A 32 21.56 -0.42 8.13
C PRO A 32 21.44 0.74 7.12
N ALA A 33 20.57 1.72 7.41
CA ALA A 33 20.40 2.89 6.57
C ALA A 33 21.62 3.84 6.56
N ALA A 34 22.39 3.89 7.66
CA ALA A 34 23.66 4.62 7.70
C ALA A 34 24.75 3.92 6.87
N ASP A 35 24.80 2.58 6.89
CA ASP A 35 25.73 1.79 6.05
C ASP A 35 25.42 1.98 4.56
N ASP A 36 24.13 1.94 4.19
CA ASP A 36 23.68 2.18 2.81
C ASP A 36 24.04 3.58 2.31
N LEU A 37 23.92 4.61 3.17
CA LEU A 37 24.30 5.98 2.83
C LEU A 37 25.81 6.10 2.56
N VAL A 38 26.64 5.46 3.40
CA VAL A 38 28.11 5.44 3.23
C VAL A 38 28.51 4.79 1.92
N ARG A 39 27.92 3.63 1.59
CA ARG A 39 28.17 2.93 0.33
C ARG A 39 27.71 3.72 -0.88
N THR A 40 26.53 4.34 -0.81
CA THR A 40 25.93 5.07 -1.94
C THR A 40 26.74 6.28 -2.36
N TRP A 41 27.39 6.96 -1.40
CA TRP A 41 28.15 8.20 -1.64
C TRP A 41 29.66 8.01 -1.52
N ASP A 42 30.15 6.78 -1.39
CA ASP A 42 31.58 6.47 -1.21
C ASP A 42 32.20 7.31 -0.08
N LEU A 43 31.52 7.37 1.06
CA LEU A 43 31.89 8.24 2.18
C LEU A 43 33.07 7.63 2.95
N GLN A 44 34.02 8.47 3.35
CA GLN A 44 35.15 8.05 4.17
C GLN A 44 34.84 8.31 5.64
N LEU A 45 34.88 7.28 6.48
CA LEU A 45 34.63 7.43 7.91
C LEU A 45 35.95 7.59 8.66
N THR A 46 36.08 8.69 9.42
CA THR A 46 37.19 8.91 10.34
C THR A 46 36.72 8.73 11.77
N GLU A 47 37.36 7.81 12.50
CA GLU A 47 37.06 7.62 13.92
C GLU A 47 37.62 8.78 14.75
N HIS A 48 36.85 9.23 15.73
CA HIS A 48 37.30 10.23 16.71
C HIS A 48 36.99 9.78 18.13
N ALA A 49 37.89 10.09 19.06
CA ALA A 49 37.66 9.95 20.48
C ALA A 49 36.66 11.03 20.92
N GLY A 50 35.37 10.70 20.97
CA GLY A 50 34.35 11.62 21.45
C GLY A 50 34.43 11.81 22.96
N VAL A 51 34.53 13.06 23.42
CA VAL A 51 34.14 13.46 24.78
C VAL A 51 32.63 13.32 24.88
N VAL A 52 32.17 12.52 25.85
CA VAL A 52 30.75 12.34 26.17
C VAL A 52 30.15 13.69 26.60
N PRO A 53 29.13 14.24 25.91
CA PRO A 53 28.39 15.37 26.46
C PRO A 53 27.57 14.89 27.66
N PRO A 54 27.47 15.67 28.76
CA PRO A 54 26.70 15.27 29.91
C PRO A 54 25.23 15.11 29.52
N ALA A 55 24.61 14.06 30.05
CA ALA A 55 23.20 13.79 29.89
C ALA A 55 22.38 15.05 30.20
N GLY A 56 21.69 15.57 29.19
CA GLY A 56 20.72 16.63 29.36
C GLY A 56 19.70 16.18 30.40
N VAL A 57 19.63 16.92 31.49
CA VAL A 57 18.66 16.77 32.56
C VAL A 57 17.26 16.86 31.97
N ALA A 58 16.59 15.72 31.85
CA ALA A 58 15.15 15.68 31.66
C ALA A 58 14.53 16.21 32.95
N THR A 59 14.13 17.48 32.96
CA THR A 59 13.24 18.01 33.99
C THR A 59 11.96 17.21 33.93
N GLY A 60 11.77 16.34 34.92
CA GLY A 60 10.54 15.59 35.12
C GLY A 60 9.38 16.55 35.25
N ARG A 61 8.57 16.64 34.18
CA ARG A 61 7.16 16.95 34.34
C ARG A 61 6.47 15.60 34.40
N GLU A 62 6.09 15.25 35.62
CA GLU A 62 5.31 14.08 35.98
C GLU A 62 4.11 13.94 35.01
N PRO A 63 3.93 12.78 34.37
CA PRO A 63 2.75 12.57 33.54
C PRO A 63 1.51 12.64 34.44
N PRO A 64 0.46 13.40 34.06
CA PRO A 64 -0.77 13.42 34.83
C PRO A 64 -1.36 12.01 34.89
N PRO A 65 -2.05 11.64 35.98
CA PRO A 65 -2.60 10.32 36.15
C PRO A 65 -3.58 10.02 35.01
N ALA A 66 -3.61 8.75 34.61
CA ALA A 66 -4.49 8.19 33.59
C ALA A 66 -5.96 8.56 33.87
N GLY A 67 -6.38 9.69 33.32
CA GLY A 67 -7.76 10.09 33.22
C GLY A 67 -8.37 9.39 32.02
N GLY A 68 -9.31 8.49 32.28
CA GLY A 68 -10.20 7.96 31.26
C GLY A 68 -10.96 9.09 30.57
N GLY A 69 -10.83 9.16 29.25
CA GLY A 69 -11.60 10.01 28.35
C GLY A 69 -11.49 9.45 26.92
N PRO A 70 -12.57 9.44 26.11
CA PRO A 70 -12.76 8.46 25.05
C PRO A 70 -12.06 8.88 23.76
N GLY A 71 -10.81 8.48 23.60
CA GLY A 71 -10.13 8.44 22.30
C GLY A 71 -10.39 7.09 21.64
N GLY A 72 -11.56 6.92 21.05
CA GLY A 72 -11.90 5.73 20.27
C GLY A 72 -10.99 5.64 19.04
N GLY A 73 -9.81 5.07 19.21
CA GLY A 73 -9.06 4.51 18.08
C GLY A 73 -9.94 3.42 17.49
N ALA A 74 -10.70 3.77 16.46
CA ALA A 74 -11.60 2.85 15.79
C ALA A 74 -10.76 1.63 15.38
N ALA A 75 -10.99 0.52 16.06
CA ALA A 75 -10.35 -0.73 15.72
C ALA A 75 -10.68 -1.00 14.25
N ARG A 76 -9.64 -1.18 13.42
CA ARG A 76 -9.78 -1.48 12.00
C ARG A 76 -10.80 -2.60 11.82
N LEU A 77 -11.82 -2.38 10.99
CA LEU A 77 -12.83 -3.38 10.62
C LEU A 77 -12.13 -4.47 9.80
N ARG A 78 -11.60 -5.49 10.47
CA ARG A 78 -10.91 -6.61 9.83
C ARG A 78 -11.94 -7.61 9.32
N THR A 79 -11.62 -8.23 8.20
CA THR A 79 -12.32 -9.45 7.77
C THR A 79 -11.61 -10.67 8.37
N ASP A 80 -12.32 -11.80 8.44
CA ASP A 80 -11.73 -13.09 8.82
C ASP A 80 -10.90 -13.70 7.68
N GLN A 81 -10.73 -12.99 6.58
CA GLN A 81 -10.01 -13.48 5.40
C GLN A 81 -8.50 -13.55 5.64
N ALA A 82 -7.88 -14.62 5.15
CA ALA A 82 -6.45 -14.88 5.35
C ALA A 82 -5.55 -13.76 4.79
N TRP A 83 -6.00 -13.09 3.73
CA TRP A 83 -5.30 -11.99 3.07
C TRP A 83 -5.37 -10.66 3.86
N ASP A 84 -6.33 -10.50 4.78
CA ASP A 84 -6.51 -9.26 5.55
C ASP A 84 -5.62 -9.17 6.82
N ARG A 85 -4.40 -9.69 6.70
CA ARG A 85 -3.38 -9.68 7.75
C ARG A 85 -2.38 -8.54 7.52
N PRO A 86 -1.71 -8.05 8.59
CA PRO A 86 -0.63 -7.08 8.43
C PRO A 86 0.43 -7.62 7.49
N GLY A 87 0.76 -6.86 6.44
CA GLY A 87 1.81 -7.24 5.50
C GLY A 87 3.17 -7.30 6.21
N ARG A 88 3.98 -8.29 5.86
CA ARG A 88 5.42 -8.33 6.19
C ARG A 88 6.19 -8.18 4.89
N PHE A 89 7.23 -7.36 4.87
CA PHE A 89 8.09 -7.21 3.70
C PHE A 89 8.94 -8.49 3.55
N PRO A 90 8.74 -9.30 2.49
CA PRO A 90 9.53 -10.51 2.33
C PRO A 90 10.87 -10.15 1.68
N VAL A 91 11.98 -10.44 2.36
CA VAL A 91 13.31 -10.41 1.77
C VAL A 91 13.75 -11.87 1.61
N ALA A 92 13.56 -12.44 0.42
CA ALA A 92 14.10 -13.75 0.07
C ALA A 92 15.39 -13.53 -0.74
N LEU A 93 16.55 -13.76 -0.11
CA LEU A 93 17.88 -13.69 -0.74
C LEU A 93 18.41 -15.07 -1.15
N GLU A 94 17.61 -16.12 -0.96
CA GLU A 94 17.99 -17.51 -1.18
C GLU A 94 17.22 -18.07 -2.38
N GLY A 95 17.93 -18.70 -3.31
CA GLY A 95 17.33 -19.31 -4.51
C GLY A 95 18.26 -19.29 -5.73
N GLU A 96 17.74 -19.81 -6.84
CA GLU A 96 18.40 -19.72 -8.16
C GLU A 96 18.46 -18.26 -8.62
N ILE A 97 19.49 -17.93 -9.41
CA ILE A 97 19.68 -16.57 -9.93
C ILE A 97 18.57 -16.28 -10.95
N PRO A 98 17.76 -15.23 -10.76
CA PRO A 98 16.70 -14.88 -11.68
C PRO A 98 17.23 -14.55 -13.09
N THR A 99 16.39 -14.77 -14.11
CA THR A 99 16.73 -14.51 -15.52
C THR A 99 15.94 -13.34 -16.09
N CYS A 100 16.47 -12.70 -17.14
CA CYS A 100 15.75 -11.64 -17.86
C CYS A 100 14.79 -12.25 -18.89
N LEU A 101 13.50 -11.89 -18.86
CA LEU A 101 12.51 -12.37 -19.83
C LEU A 101 12.81 -11.97 -21.28
N THR A 102 13.57 -10.90 -21.50
CA THR A 102 13.87 -10.42 -22.86
C THR A 102 15.01 -11.18 -23.52
N CYS A 103 16.06 -11.55 -22.78
CA CYS A 103 17.27 -12.17 -23.34
C CYS A 103 17.64 -13.53 -22.73
N GLY A 104 16.91 -14.00 -21.71
CA GLY A 104 17.16 -15.26 -21.01
C GLY A 104 18.41 -15.27 -20.11
N SER A 105 19.17 -14.18 -20.06
CA SER A 105 20.42 -14.13 -19.29
C SER A 105 20.16 -14.00 -17.79
N ALA A 106 21.01 -14.65 -16.99
CA ALA A 106 21.00 -14.51 -15.53
C ALA A 106 21.29 -13.05 -15.12
N VAL A 107 20.46 -12.48 -14.25
CA VAL A 107 20.57 -11.10 -13.76
C VAL A 107 21.29 -11.12 -12.41
N ARG A 108 22.61 -10.92 -12.43
CA ARG A 108 23.43 -10.82 -11.22
C ARG A 108 23.51 -9.38 -10.72
N ASP A 109 23.77 -8.46 -11.63
CA ASP A 109 23.73 -7.02 -11.38
C ASP A 109 22.48 -6.45 -12.04
N LYS A 110 21.51 -6.02 -11.25
CA LYS A 110 20.23 -5.51 -11.74
C LYS A 110 20.41 -4.12 -12.39
N PRO A 111 20.26 -3.98 -13.72
CA PRO A 111 20.26 -2.66 -14.35
C PRO A 111 18.95 -1.90 -14.05
N SER A 112 19.02 -0.57 -14.06
CA SER A 112 17.91 0.30 -13.61
C SER A 112 16.62 0.21 -14.43
N HIS A 113 16.70 -0.25 -15.69
CA HIS A 113 15.57 -0.42 -16.59
C HIS A 113 14.81 -1.74 -16.37
N LEU A 114 15.37 -2.67 -15.59
CA LEU A 114 14.71 -3.93 -15.22
C LEU A 114 14.09 -3.82 -13.81
N THR A 115 13.05 -4.61 -13.59
CA THR A 115 12.49 -4.85 -12.27
C THR A 115 12.12 -6.31 -12.11
N GLN A 116 12.09 -6.79 -10.87
CA GLN A 116 11.77 -8.18 -10.59
C GLN A 116 10.28 -8.41 -10.86
N LEU A 117 9.99 -9.36 -11.73
CA LEU A 117 8.63 -9.76 -12.07
C LEU A 117 8.17 -10.86 -11.11
N ASP A 118 8.97 -11.87 -10.84
CA ASP A 118 8.65 -12.89 -9.85
C ASP A 118 9.93 -13.43 -9.21
N ALA A 119 9.84 -14.53 -8.46
CA ALA A 119 11.00 -15.13 -7.83
C ALA A 119 12.10 -15.55 -8.84
N HIS A 120 11.75 -15.79 -10.10
CA HIS A 120 12.62 -16.38 -11.12
C HIS A 120 12.95 -15.40 -12.26
N HIS A 121 12.20 -14.31 -12.42
CA HIS A 121 12.29 -13.46 -13.61
C HIS A 121 12.41 -11.96 -13.30
N PHE A 122 13.20 -11.28 -14.13
CA PHE A 122 13.21 -9.83 -14.30
C PHE A 122 12.60 -9.46 -15.66
N ALA A 123 11.85 -8.36 -15.67
CA ALA A 123 11.26 -7.78 -16.87
C ALA A 123 11.65 -6.31 -17.02
N PRO A 124 11.66 -5.77 -18.26
CA PRO A 124 11.73 -4.33 -18.47
C PRO A 124 10.61 -3.62 -17.71
N LYS A 125 10.86 -2.41 -17.20
CA LYS A 125 9.82 -1.62 -16.52
C LYS A 125 8.62 -1.26 -17.41
N THR A 126 8.78 -1.40 -18.73
CA THR A 126 7.72 -1.21 -19.73
C THR A 126 6.84 -2.45 -19.92
N ASP A 127 7.15 -3.58 -19.29
CA ASP A 127 6.34 -4.80 -19.33
C ASP A 127 4.92 -4.57 -18.78
N ALA A 128 3.92 -5.23 -19.37
CA ALA A 128 2.51 -5.01 -19.03
C ALA A 128 2.19 -5.35 -17.57
N ARG A 129 2.75 -6.44 -17.03
CA ARG A 129 2.56 -6.82 -15.62
C ARG A 129 3.21 -5.81 -14.68
N ILE A 130 4.35 -5.23 -15.07
CA ILE A 130 5.00 -4.18 -14.27
C ILE A 130 4.20 -2.88 -14.28
N ARG A 131 3.59 -2.50 -15.40
CA ARG A 131 2.67 -1.36 -15.47
C ARG A 131 1.45 -1.59 -14.58
N LEU A 132 0.89 -2.80 -14.62
CA LEU A 132 -0.21 -3.21 -13.75
C LEU A 132 0.17 -3.06 -12.27
N ARG A 133 1.35 -3.52 -11.84
CA ARG A 133 1.82 -3.32 -10.46
C ARG A 133 1.86 -1.87 -10.03
N GLY A 134 2.47 -1.01 -10.85
CA GLY A 134 2.52 0.43 -10.55
C GLY A 134 1.12 1.03 -10.41
N ARG A 135 0.13 0.51 -11.16
CA ARG A 135 -1.25 0.91 -11.01
C ARG A 135 -1.91 0.39 -9.73
N LEU A 136 -1.68 -0.87 -9.37
CA LEU A 136 -2.19 -1.44 -8.12
C LEU A 136 -1.57 -0.74 -6.89
N ASP A 137 -0.29 -0.37 -6.94
CA ASP A 137 0.37 0.46 -5.91
C ASP A 137 -0.32 1.83 -5.79
N THR A 138 -0.61 2.46 -6.93
CA THR A 138 -1.35 3.74 -6.97
C THR A 138 -2.75 3.59 -6.38
N LEU A 139 -3.45 2.49 -6.70
CA LEU A 139 -4.78 2.21 -6.13
C LEU A 139 -4.73 2.03 -4.62
N GLN A 140 -3.74 1.31 -4.09
CA GLN A 140 -3.57 1.17 -2.66
C GLN A 140 -3.34 2.53 -2.00
N ALA A 141 -2.44 3.35 -2.56
CA ALA A 141 -2.15 4.68 -2.04
C ALA A 141 -3.38 5.60 -2.08
N LEU A 142 -4.12 5.60 -3.20
CA LEU A 142 -5.36 6.36 -3.34
C LEU A 142 -6.42 5.89 -2.33
N THR A 143 -6.61 4.58 -2.17
CA THR A 143 -7.57 4.02 -1.22
C THR A 143 -7.28 4.48 0.22
N LEU A 144 -6.00 4.49 0.61
CA LEU A 144 -5.58 5.00 1.92
C LEU A 144 -5.82 6.52 2.05
N ALA A 145 -5.55 7.30 1.00
CA ALA A 145 -5.80 8.74 0.99
C ALA A 145 -7.30 9.06 1.11
N VAL A 146 -8.16 8.36 0.37
CA VAL A 146 -9.62 8.48 0.49
C VAL A 146 -10.09 8.06 1.88
N GLY A 147 -9.52 7.00 2.45
CA GLY A 147 -9.79 6.59 3.82
C GLY A 147 -9.39 7.65 4.84
N ALA A 148 -8.28 8.34 4.66
CA ALA A 148 -7.87 9.46 5.52
C ALA A 148 -8.85 10.64 5.42
N ARG A 149 -9.31 10.98 4.21
CA ARG A 149 -10.35 12.01 3.97
C ARG A 149 -11.65 11.66 4.68
N ALA A 150 -12.13 10.42 4.51
CA ALA A 150 -13.35 9.93 5.16
C ALA A 150 -13.27 10.03 6.69
N ARG A 151 -12.11 9.72 7.31
CA ARG A 151 -11.92 9.91 8.76
C ARG A 151 -11.99 11.38 9.16
N ALA A 152 -11.36 12.26 8.39
CA ALA A 152 -11.36 13.70 8.67
C ALA A 152 -12.78 14.30 8.59
N GLU A 153 -13.64 13.75 7.73
CA GLU A 153 -15.04 14.16 7.57
C GLU A 153 -16.00 13.43 8.54
N GLY A 154 -15.49 12.57 9.44
CA GLY A 154 -16.31 11.87 10.43
C GLY A 154 -16.96 10.57 9.95
N HIS A 155 -16.66 10.11 8.73
CA HIS A 155 -17.13 8.85 8.16
C HIS A 155 -16.26 7.67 8.59
N ALA A 156 -16.20 7.40 9.90
CA ALA A 156 -15.29 6.41 10.49
C ALA A 156 -15.53 4.97 9.99
N GLU A 157 -16.78 4.57 9.77
CA GLU A 157 -17.13 3.25 9.25
C GLU A 157 -16.64 3.08 7.80
N THR A 158 -16.97 4.03 6.92
CA THR A 158 -16.48 4.08 5.53
C THR A 158 -14.95 4.03 5.48
N ALA A 159 -14.28 4.78 6.36
CA ALA A 159 -12.82 4.74 6.44
C ALA A 159 -12.27 3.37 6.87
N GLY A 160 -12.93 2.69 7.81
CA GLY A 160 -12.56 1.34 8.22
C GLY A 160 -12.71 0.33 7.07
N HIS A 161 -13.76 0.47 6.25
CA HIS A 161 -13.92 -0.34 5.04
C HIS A 161 -12.88 -0.03 3.96
N LEU A 162 -12.46 1.23 3.82
CA LEU A 162 -11.37 1.62 2.93
C LEU A 162 -10.03 1.01 3.38
N ASP A 163 -9.79 0.82 4.68
CA ASP A 163 -8.61 0.07 5.14
C ASP A 163 -8.64 -1.39 4.72
N THR A 164 -9.83 -2.02 4.69
CA THR A 164 -10.03 -3.37 4.18
C THR A 164 -9.72 -3.41 2.69
N LEU A 165 -10.24 -2.47 1.90
CA LEU A 165 -9.97 -2.39 0.46
C LEU A 165 -8.49 -2.10 0.16
N ALA A 166 -7.82 -1.30 0.98
CA ALA A 166 -6.38 -1.08 0.85
C ALA A 166 -5.56 -2.34 1.15
N ALA A 167 -6.04 -3.23 2.03
CA ALA A 167 -5.45 -4.55 2.19
C ALA A 167 -5.74 -5.46 1.00
N TYR A 168 -6.93 -5.38 0.42
CA TYR A 168 -7.25 -6.14 -0.78
C TYR A 168 -6.36 -5.72 -1.97
N CYS A 169 -6.05 -4.43 -2.13
CA CYS A 169 -5.08 -3.97 -3.13
C CYS A 169 -3.68 -4.62 -2.94
N ARG A 170 -3.23 -4.80 -1.70
CA ARG A 170 -1.98 -5.53 -1.41
C ARG A 170 -2.08 -7.01 -1.75
N GLU A 171 -3.24 -7.62 -1.52
CA GLU A 171 -3.49 -9.00 -1.90
C GLU A 171 -3.43 -9.17 -3.42
N LEU A 172 -3.99 -8.25 -4.21
CA LEU A 172 -3.87 -8.27 -5.67
C LEU A 172 -2.41 -8.22 -6.12
N LEU A 173 -1.61 -7.31 -5.53
CA LEU A 173 -0.17 -7.21 -5.80
C LEU A 173 0.57 -8.51 -5.45
N ALA A 174 0.29 -9.08 -4.28
CA ALA A 174 0.93 -10.32 -3.82
C ALA A 174 0.53 -11.51 -4.69
N ALA A 175 -0.74 -11.63 -5.05
CA ALA A 175 -1.26 -12.69 -5.90
C ALA A 175 -0.62 -12.65 -7.29
N GLU A 176 -0.56 -11.45 -7.88
CA GLU A 176 0.08 -11.24 -9.18
C GLU A 176 1.60 -11.52 -9.12
N TYR A 177 2.29 -11.08 -8.06
CA TYR A 177 3.72 -11.37 -7.86
C TYR A 177 4.02 -12.87 -7.75
N HIS A 178 3.19 -13.58 -6.98
CA HIS A 178 3.36 -15.01 -6.75
C HIS A 178 2.73 -15.90 -7.83
N GLY A 179 2.12 -15.32 -8.86
CA GLY A 179 1.49 -16.09 -9.94
C GLY A 179 0.37 -17.00 -9.43
N ARG A 180 -0.48 -16.50 -8.53
CA ARG A 180 -1.64 -17.22 -7.97
C ARG A 180 -2.91 -16.40 -8.12
N ALA A 181 -4.07 -17.05 -8.08
CA ALA A 181 -5.33 -16.34 -7.97
C ALA A 181 -5.38 -15.53 -6.65
N PRO A 182 -5.95 -14.31 -6.66
CA PRO A 182 -6.26 -13.58 -5.44
C PRO A 182 -7.36 -14.30 -4.64
N GLY A 183 -7.36 -14.11 -3.32
CA GLY A 183 -8.50 -14.51 -2.50
C GLY A 183 -9.77 -13.74 -2.85
N GLU A 184 -10.93 -14.32 -2.53
CA GLU A 184 -12.23 -13.66 -2.71
C GLU A 184 -12.33 -12.42 -1.82
N ILE A 185 -12.91 -11.34 -2.38
CA ILE A 185 -13.12 -10.10 -1.64
C ILE A 185 -14.26 -10.28 -0.64
N ALA A 186 -14.06 -9.74 0.56
CA ALA A 186 -15.11 -9.57 1.55
C ALA A 186 -15.04 -8.15 2.10
N LEU A 187 -16.18 -7.52 2.30
CA LEU A 187 -16.28 -6.15 2.78
C LEU A 187 -17.53 -5.97 3.61
N ALA A 188 -17.38 -5.42 4.81
CA ALA A 188 -18.51 -5.02 5.65
C ALA A 188 -19.53 -6.13 5.91
N GLY A 189 -19.03 -7.35 6.16
CA GLY A 189 -19.84 -8.55 6.38
C GLY A 189 -20.43 -9.17 5.10
N LEU A 190 -20.19 -8.57 3.94
CA LEU A 190 -20.63 -9.08 2.64
C LEU A 190 -19.50 -9.90 2.01
N ASP A 191 -19.86 -11.05 1.45
CA ASP A 191 -19.00 -11.82 0.56
C ASP A 191 -19.01 -11.25 -0.87
N GLU A 192 -18.18 -11.84 -1.75
CA GLU A 192 -18.01 -11.39 -3.13
C GLU A 192 -19.34 -11.40 -3.92
N GLU A 193 -20.14 -12.46 -3.76
CA GLU A 193 -21.41 -12.62 -4.45
C GLU A 193 -22.42 -11.56 -4.00
N THR A 194 -22.52 -11.33 -2.70
CA THR A 194 -23.40 -10.31 -2.12
C THR A 194 -22.96 -8.90 -2.52
N ILE A 195 -21.65 -8.62 -2.56
CA ILE A 195 -21.12 -7.35 -3.07
C ILE A 195 -21.54 -7.13 -4.52
N HIS A 196 -21.38 -8.17 -5.35
CA HIS A 196 -21.76 -8.08 -6.75
C HIS A 196 -23.25 -7.82 -6.92
N HIS A 197 -24.09 -8.59 -6.23
CA HIS A 197 -25.53 -8.44 -6.25
C HIS A 197 -25.94 -7.03 -5.82
N ALA A 198 -25.43 -6.54 -4.68
CA ALA A 198 -25.72 -5.21 -4.17
C ALA A 198 -25.33 -4.09 -5.14
N SER A 199 -24.25 -4.27 -5.92
CA SER A 199 -23.84 -3.30 -6.93
C SER A 199 -24.78 -3.24 -8.16
N HIS A 200 -25.51 -4.31 -8.46
CA HIS A 200 -26.48 -4.40 -9.57
C HIS A 200 -27.92 -4.12 -9.14
N HIS A 201 -28.23 -4.38 -7.86
CA HIS A 201 -29.56 -4.24 -7.27
C HIS A 201 -29.51 -3.32 -6.02
N PRO A 202 -29.13 -2.03 -6.19
CA PRO A 202 -28.92 -1.13 -5.06
C PRO A 202 -30.21 -0.84 -4.27
N GLU A 203 -31.38 -0.87 -4.92
CA GLU A 203 -32.67 -0.63 -4.25
C GLU A 203 -32.98 -1.73 -3.23
N GLU A 204 -32.68 -2.98 -3.55
CA GLU A 204 -32.85 -4.12 -2.65
C GLU A 204 -31.80 -4.09 -1.53
N ALA A 205 -30.58 -3.68 -1.83
CA ALA A 205 -29.45 -3.74 -0.90
C ALA A 205 -29.44 -2.58 0.13
N VAL A 206 -29.76 -1.36 -0.30
CA VAL A 206 -29.67 -0.15 0.56
C VAL A 206 -30.88 0.79 0.45
N GLY A 207 -31.93 0.42 -0.29
CA GLY A 207 -33.12 1.26 -0.45
C GLY A 207 -32.93 2.49 -1.32
N LEU A 208 -31.87 2.52 -2.14
CA LEU A 208 -31.59 3.64 -3.06
C LEU A 208 -31.54 3.15 -4.51
N PRO A 209 -32.01 3.96 -5.48
CA PRO A 209 -31.75 3.69 -6.89
C PRO A 209 -30.24 3.75 -7.19
N HIS A 210 -29.85 3.40 -8.41
CA HIS A 210 -28.48 3.61 -8.85
C HIS A 210 -28.03 5.05 -8.61
N LEU A 211 -26.89 5.17 -7.95
CA LEU A 211 -26.31 6.45 -7.59
C LEU A 211 -25.66 7.07 -8.82
N VAL A 212 -26.06 8.30 -9.13
CA VAL A 212 -25.40 9.15 -10.11
C VAL A 212 -24.77 10.30 -9.32
N PRO A 213 -23.44 10.29 -9.12
CA PRO A 213 -22.78 11.38 -8.40
C PRO A 213 -23.04 12.73 -9.08
N ASP A 214 -23.46 13.72 -8.30
CA ASP A 214 -23.68 15.10 -8.71
C ASP A 214 -23.07 16.08 -7.70
N ALA A 215 -23.01 17.36 -8.04
CA ALA A 215 -22.35 18.39 -7.24
C ALA A 215 -22.95 18.64 -5.83
N THR A 216 -24.08 18.03 -5.49
CA THR A 216 -24.71 18.15 -4.16
C THR A 216 -24.22 17.09 -3.17
N HIS A 217 -23.51 16.06 -3.64
CA HIS A 217 -22.99 15.00 -2.80
C HIS A 217 -21.78 15.46 -1.97
N PRO A 218 -21.53 14.84 -0.79
CA PRO A 218 -20.37 15.16 0.02
C PRO A 218 -19.07 14.81 -0.69
N GLU A 219 -18.01 15.51 -0.34
CA GLU A 219 -16.70 15.35 -0.98
C GLU A 219 -16.17 13.92 -0.88
N THR A 220 -16.36 13.23 0.26
CA THR A 220 -16.00 11.82 0.41
C THR A 220 -16.64 10.93 -0.67
N LEU A 221 -17.88 11.20 -1.10
CA LEU A 221 -18.53 10.42 -2.17
C LEU A 221 -17.86 10.66 -3.52
N HIS A 222 -17.43 11.89 -3.81
CA HIS A 222 -16.66 12.19 -5.01
C HIS A 222 -15.31 11.48 -5.04
N TRP A 223 -14.63 11.42 -3.89
CA TRP A 223 -13.38 10.66 -3.75
C TRP A 223 -13.58 9.16 -3.92
N LEU A 224 -14.67 8.59 -3.40
CA LEU A 224 -15.04 7.19 -3.64
C LEU A 224 -15.32 6.92 -5.12
N ASN A 225 -16.07 7.79 -5.79
CA ASN A 225 -16.34 7.66 -7.23
C ASN A 225 -15.04 7.76 -8.05
N LEU A 226 -14.14 8.67 -7.70
CA LEU A 226 -12.82 8.74 -8.35
C LEU A 226 -12.03 7.44 -8.13
N LEU A 227 -12.01 6.91 -6.92
CA LEU A 227 -11.39 5.62 -6.63
C LEU A 227 -11.99 4.51 -7.50
N ARG A 228 -13.32 4.43 -7.63
CA ARG A 228 -14.00 3.45 -8.49
C ARG A 228 -13.59 3.59 -9.96
N CYS A 229 -13.50 4.82 -10.49
CA CYS A 229 -12.98 5.06 -11.83
C CYS A 229 -11.54 4.55 -11.97
N GLN A 230 -10.69 4.81 -10.98
CA GLN A 230 -9.31 4.36 -11.02
C GLN A 230 -9.18 2.83 -10.97
N VAL A 231 -10.08 2.14 -10.25
CA VAL A 231 -10.15 0.66 -10.26
C VAL A 231 -10.53 0.15 -11.65
N ARG A 232 -11.52 0.75 -12.32
CA ARG A 232 -11.91 0.36 -13.69
C ARG A 232 -10.81 0.57 -14.72
N GLU A 233 -10.00 1.62 -14.58
CA GLU A 233 -8.80 1.79 -15.40
C GLU A 233 -7.75 0.69 -15.13
N ALA A 234 -7.65 0.19 -13.88
CA ALA A 234 -6.78 -0.95 -13.57
C ALA A 234 -7.33 -2.26 -14.16
N GLU A 235 -8.65 -2.42 -14.29
CA GLU A 235 -9.26 -3.57 -15.00
C GLU A 235 -8.72 -3.70 -16.42
N VAL A 236 -8.59 -2.59 -17.14
CA VAL A 236 -8.01 -2.59 -18.50
C VAL A 236 -6.56 -3.06 -18.47
N LEU A 237 -5.75 -2.59 -17.50
CA LEU A 237 -4.36 -3.03 -17.39
C LEU A 237 -4.22 -4.51 -17.00
N VAL A 238 -5.18 -5.07 -16.26
CA VAL A 238 -5.24 -6.52 -16.02
C VAL A 238 -5.45 -7.25 -17.33
N LEU A 239 -6.40 -6.81 -18.17
CA LEU A 239 -6.66 -7.42 -19.47
C LEU A 239 -5.50 -7.24 -20.46
N ASP A 240 -4.75 -6.14 -20.38
CA ASP A 240 -3.54 -5.94 -21.19
C ASP A 240 -2.39 -6.87 -20.75
N ALA A 241 -2.24 -7.06 -19.43
CA ALA A 241 -1.20 -7.93 -18.87
C ALA A 241 -1.55 -9.43 -19.00
N TYR A 242 -2.84 -9.75 -19.01
CA TYR A 242 -3.40 -11.10 -19.10
C TYR A 242 -4.55 -11.13 -20.12
N PRO A 243 -4.27 -11.10 -21.43
CA PRO A 243 -5.30 -11.05 -22.45
C PRO A 243 -6.16 -12.32 -22.46
N PRO A 244 -7.49 -12.24 -22.29
CA PRO A 244 -8.35 -13.43 -22.14
C PRO A 244 -8.35 -14.38 -23.35
N ASP A 245 -8.04 -13.85 -24.53
CA ASP A 245 -7.92 -14.64 -25.77
C ASP A 245 -6.61 -15.44 -25.86
N ARG A 246 -5.64 -15.15 -24.96
CA ARG A 246 -4.28 -15.73 -24.96
C ARG A 246 -3.90 -16.39 -23.64
N ASP A 247 -4.49 -15.94 -22.54
CA ASP A 247 -4.20 -16.39 -21.19
C ASP A 247 -5.50 -16.69 -20.45
N ASP A 248 -5.83 -17.98 -20.39
CA ASP A 248 -6.96 -18.52 -19.63
C ASP A 248 -6.46 -19.25 -18.37
N THR A 249 -5.36 -18.77 -17.78
CA THR A 249 -4.88 -19.30 -16.50
C THR A 249 -5.80 -18.89 -15.35
N GLU A 250 -5.72 -19.64 -14.25
CA GLU A 250 -6.44 -19.30 -13.02
C GLU A 250 -6.04 -17.92 -12.48
N VAL A 251 -4.78 -17.53 -12.65
CA VAL A 251 -4.25 -16.22 -12.27
C VAL A 251 -4.92 -15.11 -13.08
N ALA A 252 -4.96 -15.26 -14.40
CA ALA A 252 -5.59 -14.29 -15.31
C ALA A 252 -7.07 -14.08 -14.98
N ARG A 253 -7.84 -15.18 -14.90
CA ARG A 253 -9.27 -15.12 -14.54
C ARG A 253 -9.49 -14.57 -13.13
N GLY A 254 -8.65 -14.99 -12.18
CA GLY A 254 -8.71 -14.56 -10.79
C GLY A 254 -8.48 -13.06 -10.63
N LEU A 255 -7.42 -12.53 -11.25
CA LEU A 255 -7.14 -11.09 -11.24
C LEU A 255 -8.26 -10.30 -11.90
N SER A 256 -8.70 -10.70 -13.11
CA SER A 256 -9.78 -10.00 -13.83
C SER A 256 -11.07 -9.96 -13.02
N ARG A 257 -11.45 -11.06 -12.37
CA ARG A 257 -12.59 -11.11 -11.45
C ARG A 257 -12.37 -10.18 -10.27
N ALA A 258 -11.23 -10.27 -9.61
CA ALA A 258 -10.95 -9.55 -8.37
C ALA A 258 -10.98 -8.02 -8.54
N VAL A 259 -10.43 -7.46 -9.61
CA VAL A 259 -10.52 -6.01 -9.87
C VAL A 259 -11.93 -5.56 -10.21
N ASN A 260 -12.69 -6.39 -10.93
CA ASN A 260 -14.09 -6.12 -11.22
C ASN A 260 -14.97 -6.17 -9.95
N ARG A 261 -14.68 -7.09 -9.03
CA ARG A 261 -15.36 -7.13 -7.72
C ARG A 261 -14.92 -5.99 -6.81
N LEU A 262 -13.67 -5.56 -6.89
CA LEU A 262 -13.19 -4.37 -6.18
C LEU A 262 -13.93 -3.11 -6.62
N SER A 263 -14.21 -2.92 -7.92
CA SER A 263 -15.00 -1.77 -8.37
C SER A 263 -16.46 -1.84 -7.90
N SER A 264 -17.07 -3.03 -7.85
CA SER A 264 -18.36 -3.26 -7.17
C SER A 264 -18.30 -2.90 -5.68
N ALA A 265 -17.24 -3.29 -4.96
CA ALA A 265 -17.08 -3.04 -3.54
C ALA A 265 -16.96 -1.54 -3.22
N VAL A 266 -16.21 -0.78 -4.02
CA VAL A 266 -16.14 0.69 -3.89
C VAL A 266 -17.52 1.31 -4.14
N TYR A 267 -18.25 0.85 -5.15
CA TYR A 267 -19.61 1.34 -5.42
C TYR A 267 -20.59 1.06 -4.28
N VAL A 268 -20.49 -0.11 -3.64
CA VAL A 268 -21.28 -0.42 -2.43
C VAL A 268 -20.97 0.56 -1.29
N LEU A 269 -19.72 1.02 -1.15
CA LEU A 269 -19.38 2.09 -0.19
C LEU A 269 -19.98 3.44 -0.57
N GLU A 270 -20.00 3.80 -1.85
CA GLU A 270 -20.69 5.01 -2.34
C GLU A 270 -22.18 4.99 -1.96
N LEU A 271 -22.85 3.85 -2.22
CA LEU A 271 -24.26 3.63 -1.91
C LEU A 271 -24.55 3.73 -0.41
N ARG A 272 -23.75 3.07 0.42
CA ARG A 272 -23.91 3.10 1.89
C ARG A 272 -23.72 4.52 2.45
N LEU A 273 -22.73 5.26 1.94
CA LEU A 273 -22.49 6.64 2.35
C LEU A 273 -23.66 7.55 1.96
N ALA A 274 -24.18 7.41 0.73
CA ALA A 274 -25.34 8.17 0.27
C ALA A 274 -26.60 7.87 1.12
N ALA A 275 -26.82 6.59 1.48
CA ALA A 275 -27.94 6.18 2.33
C ALA A 275 -27.85 6.76 3.74
N ALA A 276 -26.65 6.72 4.35
CA ALA A 276 -26.40 7.29 5.67
C ALA A 276 -26.65 8.81 5.68
N THR A 277 -26.23 9.51 4.63
CA THR A 277 -26.41 10.97 4.52
C THR A 277 -27.90 11.34 4.40
N ARG A 278 -28.70 10.63 3.59
CA ARG A 278 -30.15 10.83 3.48
C ARG A 278 -30.95 10.44 4.74
N GLY A 279 -30.39 9.55 5.56
CA GLY A 279 -30.99 9.13 6.83
C GLY A 279 -30.83 10.15 7.95
N GLY A 280 -29.74 10.93 7.93
CA GLY A 280 -29.45 11.96 8.94
C GLY A 280 -30.18 13.31 8.74
N GLU A 281 -30.86 13.49 7.60
CA GLU A 281 -31.64 14.69 7.27
C GLU A 281 -33.13 14.60 7.67
N ARG A 282 -33.56 13.51 8.32
CA ARG A 282 -34.95 13.28 8.76
C ARG A 282 -35.15 13.44 10.27
#